data_AF-A0A9C5ZKP7-F1
#
_entry.id   AF-A0A9C5ZKP7-F1
#
_cell.length_a   1.000
_cell.length_b   1.000
_cell.length_c   1.000
_cell.angle_alpha   90.00
_cell.angle_beta   90.00
_cell.angle_gamma   90.00
#
_symmetry.space_group_name_H-M   'P 1'
#
loop_
_entity.id
_entity.type
_entity.pdbx_description
1 polymer ?
#
loop_
_entity_poly.entity_id
_entity_poly.type
_entity_poly.pdbx_seq_one_letter_code
_entity_poly.pdbx_strand_id
1 'polypeptide(L)' 'MPKAYQDVKIIAVGLQAMAPLNGVTQIQGDFTKLSTAQSIIEHFGGEDQKAQLVIKKIRVWRSQTVYN' A
#
# COMPACT_ATOMS: atom_id res chain seq x y z
N MET A 1 24.69 -6.06 -7.43
CA MET A 1 23.43 -5.30 -7.59
C MET A 1 23.77 -3.82 -7.63
N PRO A 2 23.30 -3.03 -8.61
CA PRO A 2 23.55 -1.60 -8.67
C PRO A 2 23.09 -0.91 -7.37
N LYS A 3 23.85 0.06 -6.88
CA LYS A 3 23.56 0.81 -5.63
C LYS A 3 22.12 1.34 -5.55
N ALA A 4 21.57 1.74 -6.70
CA ALA A 4 20.22 2.30 -6.85
C ALA A 4 19.08 1.40 -6.36
N TYR A 5 19.27 0.07 -6.24
CA TYR A 5 18.22 -0.84 -5.77
C TYR A 5 18.22 -1.08 -4.26
N GLN A 6 19.29 -0.71 -3.54
CA GLN A 6 19.39 -1.00 -2.10
C GLN A 6 18.47 -0.09 -1.26
N ASP A 7 18.13 1.08 -1.78
CA ASP A 7 17.31 2.07 -1.06
C ASP A 7 15.82 2.01 -1.45
N VAL A 8 15.42 1.06 -2.31
CA VAL A 8 14.03 0.92 -2.74
C VAL A 8 13.20 0.31 -1.61
N LYS A 9 12.24 1.09 -1.10
CA LYS A 9 11.25 0.65 -0.13
C LYS A 9 9.89 0.41 -0.81
N ILE A 10 9.36 -0.80 -0.68
CA ILE A 10 8.02 -1.16 -1.17
C ILE A 10 7.13 -1.43 0.03
N ILE A 11 6.00 -0.71 0.11
CA ILE A 11 5.01 -0.89 1.17
C ILE A 11 3.69 -1.35 0.52
N ALA A 12 3.18 -2.49 0.98
CA ALA A 12 1.87 -3.01 0.61
C ALA A 12 0.89 -2.83 1.78
N VAL A 13 -0.29 -2.29 1.48
CA VAL A 13 -1.32 -1.98 2.49
C VAL A 13 -2.62 -2.67 2.10
N GLY A 14 -3.25 -3.38 3.03
CA GLY A 14 -4.51 -4.07 2.79
C GLY A 14 -5.31 -4.31 4.07
N LEU A 15 -6.63 -4.43 3.94
CA LEU A 15 -7.52 -4.77 5.08
C LEU A 15 -7.29 -6.19 5.60
N GLN A 16 -6.91 -7.10 4.71
CA GLN A 16 -6.70 -8.51 5.01
C GLN A 16 -5.19 -8.79 5.13
N ALA A 17 -4.85 -9.79 5.94
CA ALA A 17 -3.49 -10.31 6.00
C ALA A 17 -3.05 -10.82 4.62
N MET A 18 -1.79 -10.60 4.28
CA MET A 18 -1.16 -11.03 3.02
C MET A 18 -0.11 -12.10 3.32
N ALA A 19 0.18 -12.96 2.34
CA ALA A 19 1.34 -13.83 2.43
C ALA A 19 2.63 -12.99 2.40
N PRO A 20 3.68 -13.35 3.17
CA PRO A 20 4.91 -12.59 3.20
C PRO A 20 5.56 -12.53 1.82
N LEU A 21 5.94 -11.33 1.40
CA LEU A 21 6.60 -11.04 0.13
C LEU A 21 8.00 -10.49 0.42
N ASN A 22 9.03 -11.12 -0.16
CA ASN A 22 10.41 -10.71 0.05
C ASN A 22 10.64 -9.27 -0.42
N GLY A 23 11.24 -8.44 0.44
CA GLY A 23 11.54 -7.04 0.14
C GLY A 23 10.33 -6.10 0.17
N VAL A 24 9.18 -6.57 0.67
CA VAL A 24 7.96 -5.75 0.80
C VAL A 24 7.54 -5.68 2.26
N THR A 25 7.42 -4.46 2.78
CA THR A 25 6.82 -4.24 4.09
C THR A 25 5.30 -4.28 3.95
N GLN A 26 4.64 -5.08 4.80
CA GLN A 26 3.20 -5.30 4.74
C GLN A 26 2.52 -4.66 5.94
N ILE A 27 1.56 -3.79 5.67
CA ILE A 27 0.73 -3.15 6.69
C ILE A 27 -0.70 -3.67 6.52
N GLN A 28 -1.20 -4.32 7.57
CA GLN A 28 -2.62 -4.66 7.65
C GLN A 28 -3.38 -3.47 8.26
N GLY A 29 -4.27 -2.87 7.49
CA GLY A 29 -5.01 -1.69 7.94
C GLY A 29 -5.97 -1.15 6.89
N ASP A 30 -6.90 -0.33 7.35
CA ASP A 30 -7.80 0.42 6.50
C ASP A 30 -7.08 1.66 5.98
N PHE A 31 -6.78 1.68 4.67
CA PHE A 31 -6.07 2.79 4.03
C PHE A 31 -6.81 4.14 4.13
N THR A 32 -8.09 4.15 4.54
CA THR A 32 -8.85 5.40 4.79
C THR A 32 -8.61 6.00 6.18
N LYS A 33 -7.97 5.25 7.10
CA LYS A 33 -7.69 5.71 8.46
C LYS A 33 -6.37 6.49 8.53
N LEU A 34 -6.37 7.56 9.32
CA LEU A 34 -5.18 8.38 9.55
C LEU A 34 -4.04 7.57 10.18
N SER A 35 -4.35 6.63 11.08
CA SER A 35 -3.35 5.76 11.70
C SER A 35 -2.59 4.90 10.69
N THR A 36 -3.26 4.43 9.64
CA THR A 36 -2.62 3.69 8.55
C THR A 36 -1.74 4.61 7.71
N ALA A 37 -2.17 5.85 7.45
CA ALA A 37 -1.34 6.84 6.77
C ALA A 37 -0.06 7.17 7.57
N GLN A 38 -0.18 7.37 8.88
CA GLN A 38 0.96 7.60 9.78
C GLN A 38 1.93 6.41 9.76
N SER A 39 1.41 5.18 9.83
CA SER A 39 2.23 3.97 9.75
C SER A 39 3.02 3.89 8.44
N ILE A 40 2.42 4.27 7.31
CA ILE A 40 3.11 4.29 6.01
C ILE A 40 4.26 5.31 6.03
N ILE A 41 4.02 6.52 6.55
CA ILE A 41 5.01 7.60 6.64
C ILE A 41 6.20 7.19 7.52
N GLU A 42 5.92 6.60 8.68
CA GLU A 42 6.96 6.10 9.60
C GLU A 42 7.87 5.07 8.92
N HIS A 43 7.30 4.13 8.15
CA HIS A 43 8.08 3.13 7.42
C HIS A 43 8.95 3.72 6.29
N PHE A 44 8.48 4.81 5.65
CA PHE A 44 9.29 5.53 4.66
C PHE A 44 10.43 6.34 5.31
N GLY A 45 10.32 6.67 6.59
CA GLY A 45 11.36 7.39 7.35
C GLY A 45 10.96 8.81 7.75
N GLY A 46 9.65 9.08 7.87
CA GLY A 46 9.12 10.38 8.29
C GLY A 46 8.57 11.23 7.13
N GLU A 47 8.06 12.42 7.46
CA GLU A 47 7.35 13.30 6.50
C GLU A 47 8.24 13.86 5.38
N ASP A 48 9.55 13.91 5.60
CA ASP A 48 10.52 14.42 4.62
C ASP A 48 10.74 13.46 3.44
N GLN A 49 10.33 12.19 3.56
CA GLN A 49 10.50 11.18 2.53
C GLN A 49 9.17 10.78 1.91
N LYS A 50 8.93 11.28 0.69
CA LYS A 50 7.70 10.98 -0.06
C LYS A 50 7.87 9.76 -0.96
N ALA A 51 6.80 9.00 -1.12
CA ALA A 51 6.74 7.92 -2.09
C ALA A 51 6.88 8.46 -3.51
N GLN A 52 7.68 7.78 -4.34
CA GLN A 52 7.85 8.12 -5.75
C GLN A 52 6.67 7.65 -6.61
N LEU A 53 6.03 6.54 -6.23
CA LEU A 53 4.92 5.94 -6.96
C LEU A 53 3.90 5.35 -5.98
N VAL A 54 2.62 5.61 -6.25
CA VAL A 54 1.49 5.03 -5.51
C VAL A 54 0.57 4.32 -6.50
N ILE A 55 0.31 3.04 -6.27
CA ILE A 55 -0.61 2.23 -7.08
C ILE A 55 -1.75 1.78 -6.17
N LYS A 56 -3.00 1.93 -6.63
CA LYS A 56 -4.18 1.46 -5.91
C LYS A 56 -5.05 0.61 -6.82
N LYS A 57 -5.28 -0.64 -6.41
CA LYS A 57 -6.23 -1.54 -7.07
C LYS A 57 -7.55 -1.52 -6.31
N ILE A 58 -8.60 -1.00 -6.93
CA ILE A 58 -9.96 -1.00 -6.38
C ILE A 58 -10.83 -1.89 -7.24
N ARG A 59 -11.58 -2.80 -6.61
CA ARG A 59 -12.67 -3.53 -7.27
C ARG A 59 -13.96 -2.78 -7.02
N VAL A 60 -14.63 -2.35 -8.09
CA VAL A 60 -16.00 -1.81 -8.04
C VAL A 60 -16.95 -2.91 -8.48
N TRP A 61 -17.91 -3.27 -7.61
CA TRP A 61 -19.04 -4.10 -7.99
C TRP A 61 -20.07 -3.23 -8.70
N ARG A 62 -20.40 -3.55 -9.95
CA ARG A 62 -21.54 -2.92 -10.64
C ARG A 62 -22.77 -3.81 -10.47
N SER A 63 -23.86 -3.24 -9.98
CA SER A 63 -25.16 -3.90 -9.92
C SER A 63 -25.70 -4.08 -11.34
N GLN A 64 -26.06 -5.31 -11.72
CA GLN A 64 -26.92 -5.56 -12.88
C GLN A 64 -28.37 -5.64 -12.38
N THR A 65 -29.06 -4.51 -12.47
CA THR A 65 -30.52 -4.42 -12.45
C THR A 65 -30.78 -3.44 -13.59
N VAL A 66 -31.44 -3.76 -14.70
CA VAL A 66 -32.78 -4.30 -14.88
C VAL A 66 -32.87 -4.84 -16.33
N TYR A 67 -33.50 -6.00 -16.57
CA TYR A 67 -34.35 -6.29 -17.75
C TYR A 67 -35.09 -7.60 -17.46
N ASN A 68 -36.34 -7.47 -16.98
CA ASN A 68 -37.40 -8.44 -17.20
C ASN A 68 -38.47 -7.72 -18.02
#